data_AF-A0A6J1P6S3-F1
#
_entry.id   AF-A0A6J1P6S3-F1
#
_cell.length_a   1.000
_cell.length_b   1.000
_cell.length_c   1.000
_cell.angle_alpha   90.00
_cell.angle_beta   90.00
_cell.angle_gamma   90.00
#
_symmetry.space_group_name_H-M   'P 1'
#
loop_
_entity.id
_entity.type
_entity.pdbx_description
1 polymer ?
#
loop_
_entity_poly.entity_id
_entity_poly.type
_entity_poly.pdbx_seq_one_letter_code
_entity_poly.pdbx_strand_id
1 'polypeptide(L)'
;MEDELSRKNVARGYAKRTITRLYQYLEAEEANLLKNHVEELMVRRDRLEKTFNEYEDLCKDILHLNPKDEECVDVVEEKFYKMVTMLNKAIAQRGFAPASSTNSVAQPSVAAKTHLPPVDIQQFNDPVAEQSERGGGANEPQLTSCK
;
A
#
# COMPACT_ATOMS: atom_id res chain seq x y z
N MET A 1 -13.70 -4.93 -36.10
CA MET A 1 -13.92 -4.18 -34.85
C MET A 1 -14.80 -4.96 -33.89
N GLU A 2 -15.96 -5.49 -34.34
CA GLU A 2 -16.83 -6.35 -33.52
C GLU A 2 -16.16 -7.64 -33.04
N ASP A 3 -15.42 -8.35 -33.91
CA ASP A 3 -14.71 -9.59 -33.52
C ASP A 3 -13.63 -9.35 -32.46
N GLU A 4 -12.98 -8.20 -32.52
CA GLU A 4 -11.95 -7.80 -31.56
C GLU A 4 -12.56 -7.44 -30.20
N LEU A 5 -13.65 -6.65 -30.21
CA LEU A 5 -14.39 -6.30 -29.01
C LEU A 5 -14.96 -7.55 -28.32
N SER A 6 -15.51 -8.49 -29.10
CA SER A 6 -16.01 -9.78 -28.59
C SER A 6 -14.89 -10.59 -27.92
N ARG A 7 -13.73 -10.75 -28.59
CA ARG A 7 -12.57 -11.44 -28.04
C ARG A 7 -12.08 -10.82 -26.74
N LYS A 8 -12.00 -9.49 -26.67
CA LYS A 8 -11.56 -8.76 -25.47
C LYS A 8 -12.57 -8.91 -24.32
N ASN A 9 -13.88 -8.86 -24.61
CA ASN A 9 -14.91 -9.11 -23.59
C ASN A 9 -14.81 -10.50 -22.97
N VAL A 10 -14.58 -11.52 -23.80
CA VAL A 10 -14.37 -12.89 -23.34
C VAL A 10 -13.13 -12.96 -22.44
N ALA A 11 -12.00 -12.40 -22.88
CA ALA A 11 -10.77 -12.36 -22.10
C ALA A 11 -10.96 -11.65 -20.75
N ARG A 12 -11.65 -10.50 -20.73
CA ARG A 12 -11.96 -9.75 -19.50
C ARG A 12 -12.77 -10.61 -18.53
N GLY A 13 -13.78 -11.30 -19.04
CA GLY A 13 -14.59 -12.24 -18.27
C GLY A 13 -13.76 -13.36 -17.63
N TYR A 14 -12.79 -13.91 -18.36
CA TYR A 14 -11.87 -14.93 -17.83
C TYR A 14 -10.95 -14.38 -16.73
N ALA A 15 -10.37 -13.20 -16.92
CA ALA A 15 -9.52 -12.55 -15.93
C ALA A 15 -10.32 -12.26 -14.64
N LYS A 16 -11.49 -11.62 -14.77
CA LYS A 16 -12.42 -11.33 -13.66
C LYS A 16 -12.83 -12.59 -12.88
N ARG A 17 -13.13 -13.67 -13.60
CA ARG A 17 -13.49 -14.96 -12.98
C ARG A 17 -12.31 -15.57 -12.22
N THR A 18 -11.10 -15.42 -12.74
CA THR A 18 -9.88 -15.91 -12.08
C THR A 18 -9.63 -15.16 -10.78
N ILE A 19 -9.73 -13.82 -10.80
CA ILE A 19 -9.64 -12.97 -9.60
C ILE A 19 -10.70 -13.37 -8.58
N THR A 20 -11.95 -13.54 -9.02
CA THR A 20 -13.07 -13.92 -8.13
C THR A 20 -12.86 -15.30 -7.49
N ARG A 21 -12.32 -16.28 -8.23
CA ARG A 21 -12.01 -17.61 -7.68
C ARG A 21 -10.90 -17.56 -6.64
N LEU A 22 -9.85 -16.79 -6.88
CA LEU A 22 -8.79 -16.56 -5.90
C LEU A 22 -9.35 -15.89 -4.65
N TYR A 23 -10.22 -14.90 -4.82
CA TYR A 23 -10.87 -14.20 -3.72
C TYR A 23 -11.68 -15.17 -2.85
N GLN A 24 -12.53 -15.98 -3.46
CA GLN A 24 -13.32 -16.99 -2.75
C GLN A 24 -12.43 -18.00 -2.03
N TYR A 25 -11.33 -18.44 -2.64
CA TYR A 25 -10.39 -19.36 -2.00
C TYR A 25 -9.73 -18.77 -0.75
N LEU A 26 -9.36 -17.48 -0.81
CA LEU A 26 -8.70 -16.79 0.30
C LEU A 26 -9.69 -16.38 1.41
N GLU A 27 -10.94 -16.04 1.05
CA GLU A 27 -11.97 -15.64 2.01
C GLU A 27 -12.65 -16.84 2.69
N ALA A 28 -12.93 -17.92 1.96
CA ALA A 28 -13.63 -19.08 2.51
C ALA A 28 -12.82 -19.83 3.57
N GLU A 29 -11.49 -19.76 3.49
CA GLU A 29 -10.60 -20.49 4.36
C GLU A 29 -9.42 -19.60 4.76
N GLU A 30 -9.62 -18.71 5.74
CA GLU A 30 -8.51 -17.99 6.38
C GLU A 30 -7.45 -18.97 6.92
N ALA A 31 -7.87 -20.19 7.28
CA ALA A 31 -6.99 -21.31 7.60
C ALA A 31 -6.07 -21.73 6.43
N ASN A 32 -6.45 -21.55 5.16
CA ASN A 32 -5.58 -21.82 4.02
C ASN A 32 -4.40 -20.88 3.97
N LEU A 33 -4.57 -19.61 4.36
CA LEU A 33 -3.46 -18.69 4.47
C LEU A 33 -2.43 -19.16 5.49
N LEU A 34 -2.83 -19.92 6.53
CA LEU A 34 -1.96 -20.48 7.56
C LEU A 34 -1.34 -21.83 7.17
N LYS A 35 -2.06 -22.66 6.39
CA LYS A 35 -1.59 -23.98 5.94
C LYS A 35 -0.58 -23.92 4.80
N ASN A 36 -0.69 -22.92 3.91
CA ASN A 36 0.15 -22.83 2.73
C ASN A 36 1.59 -22.41 3.07
N HIS A 37 2.55 -22.94 2.30
CA HIS A 37 3.95 -22.50 2.35
C HIS A 37 4.11 -21.08 1.78
N VAL A 38 5.14 -20.34 2.24
CA VAL A 38 5.40 -18.95 1.81
C VAL A 38 5.51 -18.84 0.30
N GLU A 39 6.28 -19.72 -0.34
CA GLU A 39 6.51 -19.74 -1.78
C GLU A 39 5.18 -19.85 -2.54
N GLU A 40 4.27 -20.68 -2.05
CA GLU A 40 2.97 -20.88 -2.65
C GLU A 40 2.04 -19.67 -2.48
N LEU A 41 2.20 -18.90 -1.40
CA LEU A 41 1.52 -17.61 -1.21
C LEU A 41 2.10 -16.53 -2.14
N MET A 42 3.42 -16.51 -2.32
CA MET A 42 4.08 -15.59 -3.26
C MET A 42 3.64 -15.87 -4.70
N VAL A 43 3.63 -17.12 -5.14
CA VAL A 43 3.15 -17.52 -6.47
C VAL A 43 1.69 -17.09 -6.69
N ARG A 44 0.84 -17.22 -5.66
CA ARG A 44 -0.56 -16.75 -5.73
C ARG A 44 -0.64 -15.23 -5.81
N ARG A 45 0.21 -14.49 -5.07
CA ARG A 45 0.30 -13.02 -5.15
C ARG A 45 0.69 -12.57 -6.55
N ASP A 46 1.77 -13.12 -7.09
CA ASP A 46 2.27 -12.76 -8.42
C ASP A 46 1.25 -13.09 -9.51
N ARG A 47 0.57 -14.24 -9.39
CA ARG A 47 -0.53 -14.61 -10.29
C ARG A 47 -1.69 -13.63 -10.20
N LEU A 48 -2.06 -13.19 -8.99
CA LEU A 48 -3.13 -12.22 -8.77
C LEU A 48 -2.78 -10.88 -9.42
N GLU A 49 -1.58 -10.34 -9.16
CA GLU A 49 -1.09 -9.09 -9.75
C GLU A 49 -1.09 -9.16 -11.28
N LYS A 50 -0.53 -10.22 -11.86
CA LYS A 50 -0.52 -10.40 -13.31
C LYS A 50 -1.93 -10.43 -13.90
N THR A 51 -2.85 -11.16 -13.28
CA THR A 51 -4.24 -11.30 -13.76
C THR A 51 -5.01 -9.98 -13.61
N PHE A 52 -4.76 -9.23 -12.55
CA PHE A 52 -5.39 -7.93 -12.34
C PHE A 52 -4.92 -6.90 -13.38
N ASN A 53 -3.61 -6.83 -13.64
CA ASN A 53 -3.07 -5.95 -14.68
C ASN A 53 -3.66 -6.28 -16.07
N GLU A 54 -3.74 -7.58 -16.41
CA GLU A 54 -4.40 -8.03 -17.65
C GLU A 54 -5.87 -7.60 -17.70
N TYR A 55 -6.60 -7.71 -16.58
CA TYR A 55 -7.98 -7.26 -16.48
C TYR A 55 -8.10 -5.74 -16.70
N GLU A 56 -7.24 -4.93 -16.08
CA GLU A 56 -7.25 -3.47 -16.25
C GLU A 56 -6.96 -3.05 -17.69
N ASP A 57 -5.98 -3.67 -18.33
CA ASP A 57 -5.64 -3.36 -19.72
C ASP A 57 -6.80 -3.74 -20.66
N LEU A 58 -7.46 -4.87 -20.42
CA LEU A 58 -8.67 -5.25 -21.16
C LEU A 58 -9.81 -4.25 -20.93
N CYS A 59 -10.00 -3.74 -19.71
CA CYS A 59 -11.00 -2.71 -19.43
C CYS A 59 -10.71 -1.41 -20.22
N LYS A 60 -9.46 -0.95 -20.23
CA LYS A 60 -9.05 0.24 -21.00
C LYS A 60 -9.28 0.05 -22.50
N ASP A 61 -8.87 -1.10 -23.03
CA ASP A 61 -9.04 -1.42 -24.44
C ASP A 61 -10.53 -1.52 -24.85
N ILE A 62 -11.36 -2.15 -24.02
CA ILE A 62 -12.79 -2.26 -24.27
C ILE A 62 -13.45 -0.89 -24.21
N LEU A 63 -13.10 -0.04 -23.24
CA LEU A 63 -13.65 1.30 -23.12
C LEU A 63 -13.29 2.17 -24.33
N HIS A 64 -12.09 1.99 -24.89
CA HIS A 64 -11.69 2.64 -26.13
C HIS A 64 -12.54 2.21 -27.34
N LEU A 65 -12.86 0.91 -27.43
CA LEU A 65 -13.68 0.34 -28.52
C LEU A 65 -15.20 0.56 -28.31
N ASN A 66 -15.64 0.63 -27.05
CA ASN A 66 -17.02 0.79 -26.64
C ASN A 66 -17.10 1.76 -25.44
N PRO A 67 -17.26 3.08 -25.68
CA PRO A 67 -17.34 4.08 -24.62
C PRO A 67 -18.57 3.96 -23.70
N LYS A 68 -19.52 3.08 -24.03
CA LYS A 68 -20.73 2.81 -23.24
C LYS A 68 -20.61 1.52 -22.42
N ASP A 69 -19.41 0.97 -22.29
CA ASP A 69 -19.18 -0.20 -21.44
C ASP A 69 -19.46 0.13 -19.97
N GLU A 70 -20.23 -0.72 -19.30
CA GLU A 70 -20.71 -0.51 -17.92
C GLU A 70 -19.99 -1.43 -16.91
N GLU A 71 -18.78 -1.90 -17.24
CA GLU A 71 -18.03 -2.77 -16.33
C GLU A 71 -17.73 -2.05 -15.01
N CYS A 72 -18.14 -2.67 -13.91
CA CYS A 72 -17.87 -2.17 -12.57
C CYS A 72 -16.46 -2.61 -12.12
N VAL A 73 -15.47 -1.78 -12.45
CA VAL A 73 -14.05 -2.01 -12.12
C VAL A 73 -13.82 -1.96 -10.60
N ASP A 74 -14.48 -1.04 -9.90
CA ASP A 74 -14.33 -0.81 -8.45
C ASP A 74 -14.52 -2.09 -7.62
N VAL A 75 -15.53 -2.92 -7.97
CA VAL A 75 -15.81 -4.17 -7.25
C VAL A 75 -14.70 -5.21 -7.44
N VAL A 76 -14.02 -5.19 -8.59
CA VAL A 76 -12.90 -6.10 -8.86
C VAL A 76 -11.63 -5.58 -8.18
N GLU A 77 -11.43 -4.27 -8.18
CA GLU A 77 -10.31 -3.59 -7.53
C GLU A 77 -10.35 -3.73 -6.01
N GLU A 78 -11.51 -3.58 -5.38
CA GLU A 78 -11.68 -3.80 -3.93
C GLU A 78 -11.27 -5.22 -3.53
N LYS A 79 -11.70 -6.24 -4.32
CA LYS A 79 -11.32 -7.64 -4.11
C LYS A 79 -9.81 -7.82 -4.26
N PHE A 80 -9.21 -7.19 -5.26
CA PHE A 80 -7.77 -7.25 -5.50
C PHE A 80 -6.99 -6.73 -4.29
N TYR A 81 -7.26 -5.50 -3.82
CA TYR A 81 -6.53 -4.93 -2.68
C TYR A 81 -6.74 -5.71 -1.39
N LYS A 82 -7.96 -6.21 -1.15
CA LYS A 82 -8.24 -7.07 0.01
C LYS A 82 -7.38 -8.33 -0.03
N MET A 83 -7.31 -9.02 -1.17
CA MET A 83 -6.46 -10.22 -1.31
C MET A 83 -4.98 -9.92 -1.19
N VAL A 84 -4.47 -8.88 -1.84
CA VAL A 84 -3.05 -8.49 -1.75
C VAL A 84 -2.67 -8.20 -0.30
N THR A 85 -3.54 -7.49 0.43
CA THR A 85 -3.34 -7.22 1.86
C THR A 85 -3.30 -8.51 2.68
N MET A 86 -4.24 -9.44 2.44
CA MET A 86 -4.28 -10.73 3.13
C MET A 86 -3.02 -11.57 2.86
N LEU A 87 -2.60 -11.66 1.60
CA LEU A 87 -1.40 -12.39 1.18
C LEU A 87 -0.13 -11.78 1.77
N ASN A 88 0.03 -10.45 1.69
CA ASN A 88 1.19 -9.75 2.24
C ASN A 88 1.30 -9.92 3.75
N LYS A 89 0.18 -9.86 4.48
CA LYS A 89 0.15 -10.15 5.93
C LYS A 89 0.59 -11.59 6.21
N ALA A 90 0.05 -12.56 5.48
CA ALA A 90 0.38 -13.97 5.66
C ALA A 90 1.85 -14.30 5.31
N ILE A 91 2.42 -13.61 4.32
CA ILE A 91 3.83 -13.74 3.92
C ILE A 91 4.75 -13.10 4.99
N ALA A 92 4.45 -11.87 5.42
CA ALA A 92 5.24 -11.14 6.41
C ALA A 92 5.30 -11.84 7.77
N GLN A 93 4.19 -12.46 8.20
CA GLN A 93 4.14 -13.24 9.45
C GLN A 93 5.12 -14.42 9.48
N ARG A 94 5.59 -14.88 8.32
CA ARG A 94 6.53 -16.01 8.19
C ARG A 94 7.99 -15.57 8.02
N GLY A 95 8.29 -14.29 8.26
CA GLY A 95 9.66 -13.75 8.21
C GLY A 95 10.18 -13.47 6.79
N PHE A 96 9.36 -13.69 5.76
CA PHE A 96 9.62 -13.17 4.42
C PHE A 96 8.95 -11.79 4.34
N ALA A 97 9.70 -10.73 4.60
CA ALA A 97 9.25 -9.41 4.16
C ALA A 97 9.26 -9.42 2.63
N PRO A 98 8.13 -9.14 1.94
CA PRO A 98 8.18 -8.95 0.50
C PRO A 98 9.14 -7.78 0.26
N ALA A 99 10.12 -7.99 -0.62
CA ALA A 99 11.02 -6.96 -1.10
C ALA A 99 10.19 -5.92 -1.87
N SER A 100 9.55 -5.01 -1.14
CA SER A 100 8.92 -3.83 -1.67
C SER A 100 9.97 -2.74 -1.63
N SER A 101 10.44 -2.35 -2.81
CA SER A 101 11.22 -1.14 -3.01
C SER A 101 10.38 0.05 -2.55
N THR A 102 10.62 0.55 -1.33
CA THR A 102 10.58 1.97 -0.92
C THR A 102 10.72 2.09 0.60
N ASN A 103 11.81 2.73 1.02
CA ASN A 103 12.04 3.43 2.29
C ASN A 103 11.51 2.83 3.59
N SER A 104 12.40 2.05 4.20
CA SER A 104 12.75 1.99 5.62
C SER A 104 12.10 3.04 6.55
N VAL A 105 11.24 2.58 7.45
CA VAL A 105 11.27 2.98 8.87
C VAL A 105 11.06 1.72 9.70
N ALA A 106 12.15 0.99 9.94
CA ALA A 106 12.17 -0.11 10.88
C ALA A 106 12.16 0.46 12.31
N GLN A 107 11.10 0.14 13.05
CA GLN A 107 11.04 0.27 14.49
C GLN A 107 11.99 -0.78 15.11
N PRO A 108 12.91 -0.41 16.02
CA PRO A 108 13.98 -1.33 16.42
C PRO A 108 13.48 -2.33 17.45
N SER A 109 13.46 -3.61 17.10
CA SER A 109 13.36 -4.70 18.06
C SER A 109 14.72 -5.37 18.23
N VAL A 110 15.13 -5.46 19.49
CA VAL A 110 16.18 -6.31 20.07
C VAL A 110 17.61 -6.11 19.52
N ALA A 111 18.44 -5.52 20.37
CA ALA A 111 19.83 -5.16 20.12
C ALA A 111 20.67 -6.31 19.54
N ALA A 112 21.02 -6.21 18.27
CA ALA A 112 22.21 -6.86 17.73
C ALA A 112 23.43 -6.17 18.36
N LYS A 113 24.21 -6.90 19.15
CA LYS A 113 25.47 -6.42 19.73
C LYS A 113 26.48 -6.16 18.61
N THR A 114 26.49 -4.94 18.08
CA THR A 114 27.59 -4.48 17.25
C THR A 114 28.82 -4.28 18.15
N HIS A 115 29.91 -4.99 17.86
CA HIS A 115 31.24 -4.79 18.47
C HIS A 115 31.87 -3.47 17.96
N LEU A 116 31.17 -2.36 18.11
CA LEU A 116 31.72 -1.04 17.83
C LEU A 116 32.12 -0.40 19.16
N PRO A 117 33.29 0.27 19.22
CA PRO A 117 33.65 1.04 20.39
C PRO A 117 32.60 2.15 20.60
N PRO A 118 32.22 2.45 21.86
CA PRO A 118 31.26 3.52 22.14
C PRO A 118 31.81 4.86 21.65
N VAL A 119 31.02 5.55 20.83
CA VAL A 119 31.31 6.92 20.40
C VAL A 119 30.66 7.86 21.39
N ASP A 120 31.46 8.62 22.12
CA ASP A 120 30.98 9.65 23.03
C ASP A 120 30.85 10.97 22.27
N ILE A 121 29.61 11.39 22.00
CA ILE A 121 29.32 12.65 21.31
C ILE A 121 29.01 13.68 22.38
N GLN A 122 29.90 14.66 22.55
CA GLN A 122 29.68 15.76 23.49
C GLN A 122 28.47 16.60 23.05
N GLN A 123 27.57 16.89 23.99
CA GLN A 123 26.47 17.83 23.78
C GLN A 123 27.01 19.27 23.74
N PHE A 124 26.61 20.02 22.72
CA PHE A 124 26.85 21.45 22.64
C PHE A 124 25.95 22.18 23.64
N ASN A 125 26.54 22.65 24.74
CA ASN A 125 25.89 23.57 25.68
C ASN A 125 26.31 25.00 25.32
N ASP A 126 25.68 25.59 24.30
CA ASP A 126 25.80 27.02 24.06
C ASP A 126 24.83 27.77 24.99
N PRO A 127 25.31 28.66 25.88
CA PRO A 127 24.44 29.55 26.62
C PRO A 127 23.96 30.65 25.67
N VAL A 128 22.67 30.64 25.34
CA VAL A 128 22.03 31.81 24.71
C VAL A 128 22.06 32.93 25.74
N ALA A 129 22.95 33.90 25.50
CA ALA A 129 23.08 35.10 26.30
C ALA A 129 21.78 35.90 26.25
N GLU A 130 21.11 35.95 27.38
CA GLU A 130 20.00 36.82 27.71
C GLU A 130 20.54 38.25 27.84
N GLN A 131 20.18 39.14 26.90
CA GLN A 131 20.34 40.60 27.05
C GLN A 131 18.96 41.26 27.05
N SER A 132 18.50 41.53 28.28
CA SER A 132 17.45 42.46 28.64
C SER A 132 18.05 43.87 28.69
N GLU A 133 17.43 44.87 28.04
CA GLU A 133 17.33 46.23 28.59
C GLU A 133 16.04 46.94 28.11
N ARG A 134 15.12 47.10 29.08
CA ARG A 134 14.28 48.26 29.42
C ARG A 134 13.80 49.24 28.33
N GLY A 135 12.48 49.49 28.36
CA GLY A 135 11.98 50.87 28.24
C GLY A 135 10.52 51.07 27.84
N GLY A 136 9.61 51.09 28.83
CA GLY A 136 8.55 52.11 28.94
C GLY A 136 7.28 52.02 28.07
N GLY A 137 6.12 52.12 28.73
CA GLY A 137 5.01 52.92 28.20
C GLY A 137 3.72 52.17 27.84
N ALA A 138 2.75 52.27 28.74
CA ALA A 138 1.29 52.14 28.58
C ALA A 138 0.71 52.23 27.15
N ASN A 139 -0.15 51.26 26.79
CA ASN A 139 -1.61 51.42 26.66
C ASN A 139 -2.24 50.23 25.89
N GLU A 140 -3.26 49.63 26.48
CA GLU A 140 -4.33 48.92 25.76
C GLU A 140 -4.97 49.87 24.71
N PRO A 141 -5.46 49.38 23.55
CA PRO A 141 -6.84 48.88 23.54
C PRO A 141 -7.19 47.77 22.52
N GLN A 142 -8.21 47.02 22.93
CA GLN A 142 -9.38 46.46 22.22
C GLN A 142 -9.28 45.78 20.85
N LEU A 143 -9.91 44.58 20.85
CA LEU A 143 -10.51 43.87 19.73
C LEU A 143 -11.21 44.79 18.71
N THR A 144 -10.84 44.62 17.44
CA THR A 144 -11.80 44.83 16.34
C THR A 144 -11.75 43.65 15.37
N SER A 145 -12.91 43.01 15.28
CA SER A 145 -13.37 42.13 14.21
C SER A 145 -12.96 42.60 12.81
N CYS A 146 -12.50 41.67 11.97
CA CYS A 146 -12.46 41.83 10.53
C CYS A 146 -13.33 40.75 9.88
N LYS A 147 -14.13 41.22 8.94
CA LYS A 147 -15.23 40.56 8.22
C LYS A 147 -14.80 39.39 7.35
#